data_AF-A0A317HNZ1-F1
#
_entry.id   AF-A0A317HNZ1-F1
#
_cell.length_a   1.000
_cell.length_b   1.000
_cell.length_c   1.000
_cell.angle_alpha   90.00
_cell.angle_beta   90.00
_cell.angle_gamma   90.00
#
_symmetry.space_group_name_H-M   'P 1'
#
loop_
_entity.id
_entity.type
_entity.pdbx_description
1 polymer ?
#
loop_
_entity_poly.entity_id
_entity_poly.type
_entity_poly.pdbx_seq_one_letter_code
_entity_poly.pdbx_strand_id
1 'polypeptide(L)'
;MVSGSAFAQMDFSGEWAPVRNQDNTENPRVGDWLGIPLNEAGLARSEAWDASIQSLPEWQCRPHGWAYIYRGPTALRIWKDIDPFTRDVTAFHAQWQQSAETPIYLDGRPHPPDYAPYTWMGFSTAVWQGTILKITTTHIKEDYYRRNGIFASDKAKVTT
;
A
#
# COMPACT_ATOMS: atom_id res chain seq x y z
N MET A 1 -32.78 27.13 2.47
CA MET A 1 -32.06 25.86 2.74
C MET A 1 -31.03 25.68 1.64
N VAL A 2 -29.75 25.60 1.97
CA VAL A 2 -28.72 25.24 0.98
C VAL A 2 -28.70 23.72 0.92
N SER A 3 -29.16 23.15 -0.18
CA SER A 3 -29.06 21.71 -0.44
C SER A 3 -27.61 21.42 -0.77
N GLY A 4 -26.84 20.92 0.21
CA GLY A 4 -25.50 20.42 -0.05
C GLY A 4 -25.58 19.19 -0.95
N SER A 5 -24.68 19.07 -1.91
CA SER A 5 -24.55 17.84 -2.71
C SER A 5 -24.19 16.69 -1.78
N ALA A 6 -25.09 15.72 -1.64
CA ALA A 6 -24.77 14.45 -1.01
C ALA A 6 -23.87 13.66 -1.96
N PHE A 7 -22.57 13.60 -1.67
CA PHE A 7 -21.65 12.73 -2.38
C PHE A 7 -21.88 11.29 -1.89
N ALA A 8 -22.15 10.35 -2.80
CA ALA A 8 -22.32 8.93 -2.50
C ALA A 8 -20.96 8.28 -2.15
N GLN A 9 -20.32 8.78 -1.08
CA GLN A 9 -19.05 8.27 -0.60
C GLN A 9 -19.25 6.87 -0.04
N MET A 10 -18.47 5.93 -0.56
CA MET A 10 -18.52 4.53 -0.15
C MET A 10 -17.80 4.35 1.19
N ASP A 11 -18.39 3.55 2.08
CA ASP A 11 -17.70 3.11 3.29
C ASP A 11 -16.91 1.83 3.00
N PHE A 12 -15.61 1.88 3.24
CA PHE A 12 -14.70 0.74 3.04
C PHE A 12 -14.54 -0.13 4.30
N SER A 13 -15.12 0.28 5.43
CA SER A 13 -14.93 -0.39 6.72
C SER A 13 -15.46 -1.83 6.69
N GLY A 14 -14.71 -2.77 7.25
CA GLY A 14 -15.09 -4.17 7.31
C GLY A 14 -13.90 -5.13 7.38
N GLU A 15 -14.22 -6.41 7.31
CA GLU A 15 -13.24 -7.49 7.18
C GLU A 15 -13.38 -8.13 5.80
N TRP A 16 -12.27 -8.26 5.11
CA TRP A 16 -12.21 -8.64 3.70
C TRP A 16 -11.34 -9.89 3.55
N ALA A 17 -11.96 -10.96 3.05
CA ALA A 17 -11.26 -12.21 2.78
C ALA A 17 -10.39 -12.08 1.51
N PRO A 18 -9.20 -12.73 1.48
CA PRO A 18 -8.36 -12.70 0.29
C PRO A 18 -9.02 -13.45 -0.87
N VAL A 19 -9.01 -12.85 -2.06
CA VAL A 19 -9.47 -13.52 -3.28
C VAL A 19 -8.33 -14.40 -3.83
N ARG A 20 -8.52 -15.72 -3.80
CA ARG A 20 -7.55 -16.69 -4.34
C ARG A 20 -8.00 -17.19 -5.71
N ASN A 21 -7.42 -16.64 -6.76
CA ASN A 21 -7.54 -17.10 -8.15
C ASN A 21 -6.13 -17.29 -8.77
N GLN A 22 -6.03 -17.91 -9.95
CA GLN A 22 -4.73 -18.21 -10.58
C GLN A 22 -3.81 -16.98 -10.65
N ASP A 23 -4.37 -15.80 -10.95
CA ASP A 23 -3.61 -14.55 -11.07
C ASP A 23 -3.07 -14.00 -9.73
N ASN A 24 -3.67 -14.39 -8.60
CA ASN A 24 -3.27 -13.92 -7.26
C ASN A 24 -2.66 -15.01 -6.37
N THR A 25 -2.64 -16.28 -6.79
CA THR A 25 -2.20 -17.40 -5.94
C THR A 25 -0.78 -17.88 -6.28
N GLU A 26 -0.33 -17.73 -7.53
CA GLU A 26 0.99 -18.22 -7.92
C GLU A 26 2.12 -17.28 -7.44
N ASN A 27 3.24 -17.87 -7.04
CA ASN A 27 4.46 -17.14 -6.79
C ASN A 27 5.24 -17.01 -8.10
N PRO A 28 5.68 -15.80 -8.45
CA PRO A 28 6.39 -15.60 -9.71
C PRO A 28 7.76 -16.26 -9.68
N ARG A 29 8.20 -16.75 -10.84
CA ARG A 29 9.53 -17.34 -10.99
C ARG A 29 10.60 -16.23 -11.00
N VAL A 30 11.82 -16.60 -10.61
CA VAL A 30 12.98 -15.71 -10.78
C VAL A 30 13.18 -15.46 -12.28
N GLY A 31 13.36 -14.19 -12.66
CA GLY A 31 13.44 -13.76 -14.06
C GLY A 31 12.08 -13.59 -14.76
N ASP A 32 10.96 -13.93 -14.12
CA ASP A 32 9.62 -13.70 -14.67
C ASP A 32 9.08 -12.31 -14.26
N TRP A 33 9.44 -11.31 -15.05
CA TRP A 33 9.04 -9.91 -14.85
C TRP A 33 8.03 -9.44 -15.90
N LEU A 34 7.34 -10.36 -16.56
CA LEU A 34 6.41 -10.05 -17.65
C LEU A 34 5.30 -9.09 -17.17
N GLY A 35 5.07 -8.04 -17.97
CA GLY A 35 4.03 -7.04 -17.72
C GLY A 35 4.37 -5.99 -16.67
N ILE A 36 5.57 -6.02 -16.08
CA ILE A 36 6.02 -5.02 -15.11
C ILE A 36 6.94 -4.01 -15.82
N PRO A 37 6.59 -2.71 -15.86
CA PRO A 37 7.38 -1.70 -16.53
C PRO A 37 8.62 -1.34 -15.69
N LEU A 38 9.69 -2.12 -15.84
CA LEU A 38 10.98 -1.85 -15.19
C LEU A 38 11.78 -0.83 -15.99
N ASN A 39 12.38 0.14 -15.30
CA ASN A 39 13.45 0.96 -15.85
C ASN A 39 14.80 0.20 -15.75
N GLU A 40 15.86 0.76 -16.34
CA GLU A 40 17.19 0.13 -16.35
C GLU A 40 17.71 -0.23 -14.96
N ALA A 41 17.56 0.67 -13.98
CA ALA A 41 17.99 0.42 -12.60
C ALA A 41 17.18 -0.70 -11.93
N GLY A 42 15.86 -0.73 -12.15
CA GLY A 42 14.97 -1.77 -11.65
C GLY A 42 15.27 -3.13 -12.28
N LEU A 43 15.58 -3.15 -13.58
CA LEU A 43 16.00 -4.36 -14.28
C LEU A 43 17.32 -4.90 -13.72
N ALA A 44 18.36 -4.05 -13.62
CA ALA A 44 19.65 -4.43 -13.07
C ALA A 44 19.54 -4.95 -11.62
N ARG A 45 18.72 -4.30 -10.79
CA ARG A 45 18.43 -4.76 -9.42
C ARG A 45 17.74 -6.13 -9.40
N SER A 46 16.84 -6.38 -10.35
CA SER A 46 16.12 -7.65 -10.44
C SER A 46 17.01 -8.79 -10.94
N GLU A 47 17.90 -8.52 -11.90
CA GLU A 47 18.90 -9.47 -12.42
C GLU A 47 19.94 -9.86 -11.38
N ALA A 48 20.32 -8.93 -10.49
CA ALA A 48 21.26 -9.19 -9.41
C ALA A 48 20.63 -9.86 -8.17
N TRP A 49 19.33 -10.12 -8.17
CA TRP A 49 18.62 -10.65 -7.01
C TRP A 49 18.76 -12.18 -6.90
N ASP A 50 18.95 -12.67 -5.68
CA ASP A 50 19.02 -14.10 -5.37
C ASP A 50 17.94 -14.49 -4.35
N ALA A 51 17.30 -15.64 -4.57
CA ALA A 51 16.22 -16.13 -3.71
C ALA A 51 16.67 -16.46 -2.28
N SER A 52 17.95 -16.79 -2.08
CA SER A 52 18.54 -17.03 -0.76
C SER A 52 18.46 -15.82 0.18
N ILE A 53 18.27 -14.59 -0.33
CA ILE A 53 18.03 -13.42 0.51
C ILE A 53 16.81 -13.64 1.43
N GLN A 54 15.78 -14.36 0.95
CA GLN A 54 14.60 -14.65 1.75
C GLN A 54 14.83 -15.70 2.84
N SER A 55 15.97 -16.40 2.87
CA SER A 55 16.31 -17.32 3.96
C SER A 55 17.08 -16.63 5.10
N LEU A 56 17.51 -15.38 4.90
CA LEU A 56 18.21 -14.60 5.92
C LEU A 56 17.28 -14.31 7.12
N PRO A 57 17.79 -14.32 8.36
CA PRO A 57 16.99 -14.02 9.56
C PRO A 57 16.28 -12.66 9.50
N GLU A 58 16.92 -11.64 8.92
CA GLU A 58 16.39 -10.28 8.80
C GLU A 58 15.13 -10.22 7.92
N TRP A 59 14.91 -11.22 7.08
CA TRP A 59 13.79 -11.30 6.15
C TRP A 59 12.59 -12.10 6.69
N GLN A 60 12.78 -12.96 7.69
CA GLN A 60 11.72 -13.85 8.19
C GLN A 60 10.55 -13.11 8.84
N CYS A 61 10.85 -12.04 9.58
CA CYS A 61 9.86 -11.26 10.32
C CYS A 61 9.67 -9.85 9.78
N ARG A 62 10.21 -9.56 8.59
CA ARG A 62 10.05 -8.27 7.94
C ARG A 62 8.59 -8.10 7.52
N PRO A 63 7.90 -7.02 7.93
CA PRO A 63 6.56 -6.75 7.43
C PRO A 63 6.56 -6.73 5.91
N HIS A 64 5.52 -7.33 5.32
CA HIS A 64 5.19 -7.05 3.93
C HIS A 64 4.89 -5.55 3.84
N GLY A 65 5.69 -4.80 3.07
CA GLY A 65 5.51 -3.36 2.92
C GLY A 65 4.37 -3.04 1.96
N TRP A 66 4.19 -1.74 1.70
CA TRP A 66 3.19 -1.22 0.77
C TRP A 66 3.23 -2.04 -0.51
N ALA A 67 4.37 -2.03 -1.22
CA ALA A 67 4.51 -2.57 -2.58
C ALA A 67 3.96 -3.99 -2.75
N TYR A 68 4.09 -4.84 -1.73
CA TYR A 68 3.64 -6.23 -1.78
C TYR A 68 2.23 -6.45 -1.21
N ILE A 69 1.89 -5.81 -0.09
CA ILE A 69 0.79 -6.31 0.75
C ILE A 69 -0.59 -6.24 0.07
N TYR A 70 -0.79 -5.28 -0.82
CA TYR A 70 -2.06 -5.13 -1.56
C TYR A 70 -2.35 -6.28 -2.53
N ARG A 71 -1.40 -7.21 -2.75
CA ARG A 71 -1.70 -8.52 -3.37
C ARG A 71 -2.63 -9.41 -2.54
N GLY A 72 -2.88 -9.06 -1.28
CA GLY A 72 -3.83 -9.75 -0.41
C GLY A 72 -3.43 -11.18 -0.02
N PRO A 73 -2.20 -11.45 0.45
CA PRO A 73 -1.82 -12.80 0.92
C PRO A 73 -2.62 -13.23 2.17
N THR A 74 -3.10 -12.28 2.97
CA THR A 74 -3.87 -12.49 4.20
C THR A 74 -5.15 -11.64 4.19
N ALA A 75 -6.05 -11.87 5.16
CA ALA A 75 -7.23 -11.06 5.33
C ALA A 75 -6.88 -9.58 5.60
N LEU A 76 -7.72 -8.69 5.10
CA LEU A 76 -7.64 -7.24 5.27
C LEU A 76 -8.74 -6.79 6.24
N ARG A 77 -8.38 -5.99 7.23
CA ARG A 77 -9.32 -5.26 8.06
C ARG A 77 -9.22 -3.77 7.74
N ILE A 78 -10.38 -3.13 7.55
CA ILE A 78 -10.51 -1.69 7.40
C ILE A 78 -11.41 -1.14 8.51
N TRP A 79 -10.96 -0.07 9.16
CA TRP A 79 -11.80 0.74 10.05
C TRP A 79 -11.58 2.23 9.77
N LYS A 80 -12.41 3.07 10.39
CA LYS A 80 -12.41 4.51 10.14
C LYS A 80 -12.38 5.31 11.44
N ASP A 81 -11.66 6.42 11.39
CA ASP A 81 -11.74 7.47 12.39
C ASP A 81 -12.84 8.47 11.99
N ILE A 82 -13.60 8.92 12.99
CA ILE A 82 -14.71 9.86 12.80
C ILE A 82 -14.52 11.03 13.75
N ASP A 83 -14.60 12.26 13.24
CA ASP A 83 -14.61 13.45 14.08
C ASP A 83 -15.90 13.47 14.94
N PRO A 84 -15.80 13.59 16.27
CA PRO A 84 -16.97 13.49 17.15
C PRO A 84 -17.94 14.67 17.02
N PHE A 85 -17.47 15.81 16.52
CA PHE A 85 -18.24 17.04 16.39
C PHE A 85 -18.86 17.18 14.99
N THR A 86 -18.07 16.99 13.93
CA THR A 86 -18.55 17.14 12.54
C THR A 86 -19.18 15.87 11.99
N ARG A 87 -18.84 14.71 12.58
CA ARG A 87 -19.22 13.36 12.10
C ARG A 87 -18.61 12.97 10.75
N ASP A 88 -17.63 13.73 10.28
CA ASP A 88 -16.88 13.41 9.07
C ASP A 88 -15.89 12.27 9.33
N VAL A 89 -15.64 11.47 8.29
CA VAL A 89 -14.57 10.46 8.31
C VAL A 89 -13.23 11.15 8.09
N THR A 90 -12.34 11.09 9.08
CA THR A 90 -11.04 11.76 9.05
C THR A 90 -9.90 10.85 8.60
N ALA A 91 -10.07 9.53 8.73
CA ALA A 91 -9.10 8.55 8.24
C ALA A 91 -9.75 7.20 7.97
N PHE A 92 -9.18 6.45 7.03
CA PHE A 92 -9.33 4.99 6.96
C PHE A 92 -8.03 4.32 7.38
N HIS A 93 -8.13 3.19 8.05
CA HIS A 93 -6.99 2.39 8.48
C HIS A 93 -7.11 1.03 7.82
N ALA A 94 -6.09 0.64 7.05
CA ALA A 94 -6.01 -0.67 6.42
C ALA A 94 -4.93 -1.50 7.12
N GLN A 95 -5.27 -2.73 7.52
CA GLN A 95 -4.32 -3.63 8.16
C GLN A 95 -4.47 -5.06 7.64
N TRP A 96 -3.33 -5.64 7.30
CA TRP A 96 -3.20 -7.07 7.02
C TRP A 96 -2.39 -7.75 8.13
N GLN A 97 -2.64 -9.04 8.35
CA GLN A 97 -2.00 -9.81 9.44
C GLN A 97 -0.46 -9.81 9.39
N GLN A 98 0.14 -9.79 8.20
CA GLN A 98 1.60 -9.84 7.99
C GLN A 98 2.21 -8.47 7.63
N SER A 99 1.50 -7.41 7.95
CA SER A 99 1.83 -6.04 7.55
C SER A 99 1.70 -5.08 8.71
N ALA A 100 2.27 -3.90 8.55
CA ALA A 100 1.94 -2.77 9.42
C ALA A 100 0.59 -2.16 9.02
N GLU A 101 -0.03 -1.47 9.96
CA GLU A 101 -1.20 -0.64 9.71
C GLU A 101 -0.86 0.49 8.74
N THR A 102 -1.78 0.79 7.81
CA THR A 102 -1.71 1.91 6.88
C THR A 102 -2.83 2.90 7.18
N PRO A 103 -2.54 3.98 7.93
CA PRO A 103 -3.44 5.12 8.03
C PRO A 103 -3.50 5.87 6.69
N ILE A 104 -4.72 6.20 6.26
CA ILE A 104 -5.03 6.99 5.07
C ILE A 104 -5.84 8.19 5.53
N TYR A 105 -5.21 9.37 5.57
CA TYR A 105 -5.80 10.57 6.16
C TYR A 105 -6.62 11.38 5.15
N LEU A 106 -7.84 11.78 5.53
CA LEU A 106 -8.77 12.58 4.71
C LEU A 106 -8.91 14.02 5.20
N ASP A 107 -8.25 14.37 6.31
CA ASP A 107 -8.33 15.67 6.98
C ASP A 107 -7.47 16.77 6.33
N GLY A 108 -6.88 16.50 5.16
CA GLY A 108 -6.10 17.47 4.40
C GLY A 108 -4.73 17.80 5.01
N ARG A 109 -4.23 17.02 5.98
CA ARG A 109 -2.90 17.23 6.55
C ARG A 109 -1.80 17.15 5.48
N PRO A 110 -0.71 17.92 5.61
CA PRO A 110 0.39 17.87 4.66
C PRO A 110 1.16 16.56 4.76
N HIS A 111 1.79 16.17 3.65
CA HIS A 111 2.80 15.12 3.68
C HIS A 111 4.01 15.55 4.52
N PRO A 112 4.69 14.61 5.21
CA PRO A 112 5.91 14.90 5.96
C PRO A 112 7.01 15.51 5.07
N PRO A 113 7.97 16.26 5.65
CA PRO A 113 9.15 16.72 4.93
C PRO A 113 10.07 15.55 4.56
N ASP A 114 10.88 15.70 3.50
CA ASP A 114 11.70 14.61 2.93
C ASP A 114 12.66 13.90 3.91
N TYR A 115 13.05 14.55 5.01
CA TYR A 115 13.92 13.96 6.04
C TYR A 115 13.15 13.15 7.09
N ALA A 116 11.82 13.12 7.01
CA ALA A 116 11.00 12.36 7.94
C ALA A 116 11.24 10.85 7.76
N PRO A 117 11.08 10.04 8.83
CA PRO A 117 11.30 8.60 8.74
C PRO A 117 10.40 7.93 7.70
N TYR A 118 11.00 7.05 6.91
CA TYR A 118 10.30 6.20 5.96
C TYR A 118 9.80 4.94 6.68
N THR A 119 8.56 4.51 6.39
CA THR A 119 7.93 3.35 7.04
C THR A 119 7.59 2.27 6.01
N TRP A 120 7.25 1.06 6.48
CA TRP A 120 6.85 -0.03 5.58
C TRP A 120 5.58 0.29 4.77
N MET A 121 4.65 1.07 5.34
CA MET A 121 3.39 1.48 4.69
C MET A 121 3.45 2.89 4.09
N GLY A 122 4.49 3.65 4.40
CA GLY A 122 4.59 5.07 4.08
C GLY A 122 3.63 5.96 4.85
N PHE A 123 3.36 7.12 4.26
CA PHE A 123 2.40 8.11 4.72
C PHE A 123 1.41 8.42 3.60
N SER A 124 0.12 8.22 3.88
CA SER A 124 -0.95 8.33 2.90
C SER A 124 -1.94 9.44 3.25
N THR A 125 -2.24 10.30 2.28
CA THR A 125 -3.39 11.21 2.32
C THR A 125 -4.36 10.86 1.21
N ALA A 126 -5.62 11.22 1.37
CA ALA A 126 -6.63 10.94 0.37
C ALA A 126 -7.62 12.09 0.20
N VAL A 127 -8.11 12.21 -1.03
CA VAL A 127 -9.15 13.17 -1.40
C VAL A 127 -10.23 12.47 -2.22
N TRP A 128 -11.49 12.78 -1.93
CA TRP A 128 -12.60 12.29 -2.74
C TRP A 128 -12.64 13.01 -4.09
N GLN A 129 -12.69 12.23 -5.17
CA GLN A 129 -12.91 12.68 -6.54
C GLN A 129 -14.18 12.01 -7.08
N GLY A 130 -15.33 12.65 -6.83
CA GLY A 130 -16.63 12.03 -7.07
C GLY A 130 -16.82 10.83 -6.16
N THR A 131 -16.95 9.63 -6.74
CA THR A 131 -17.09 8.36 -6.02
C THR A 131 -15.76 7.63 -5.81
N ILE A 132 -14.64 8.20 -6.28
CA ILE A 132 -13.31 7.59 -6.18
C ILE A 132 -12.55 8.25 -5.03
N LEU A 133 -11.95 7.43 -4.16
CA LEU A 133 -11.02 7.92 -3.15
C LEU A 133 -9.61 7.88 -3.72
N LYS A 134 -9.08 9.04 -4.10
CA LYS A 134 -7.71 9.16 -4.63
C LYS A 134 -6.74 9.23 -3.47
N ILE A 135 -5.85 8.26 -3.35
CA ILE A 135 -4.85 8.16 -2.29
C ILE A 135 -3.49 8.55 -2.87
N THR A 136 -2.73 9.37 -2.14
CA THR A 136 -1.33 9.69 -2.43
C THR A 136 -0.46 9.19 -1.30
N THR A 137 0.53 8.35 -1.61
CA THR A 137 1.46 7.78 -0.61
C THR A 137 2.90 8.16 -0.92
N THR A 138 3.64 8.46 0.14
CA THR A 138 5.08 8.82 0.11
C THR A 138 5.79 8.22 1.33
N HIS A 139 7.08 8.47 1.51
CA HIS A 139 7.86 8.01 2.67
C HIS A 139 7.81 6.49 2.87
N ILE A 140 7.71 5.74 1.76
CA ILE A 140 7.63 4.28 1.76
C ILE A 140 9.05 3.72 1.75
N LYS A 141 9.39 2.80 2.63
CA LYS A 141 10.67 2.08 2.55
C LYS A 141 10.78 1.29 1.25
N GLU A 142 12.00 1.11 0.74
CA GLU A 142 12.25 0.14 -0.34
C GLU A 142 11.64 -1.22 0.05
N ASP A 143 10.84 -1.77 -0.87
CA ASP A 143 10.21 -3.06 -0.67
C ASP A 143 10.03 -3.82 -1.98
N TYR A 144 9.89 -5.14 -1.89
CA TYR A 144 9.61 -5.97 -3.05
C TYR A 144 8.16 -5.80 -3.49
N TYR A 145 7.95 -5.69 -4.80
CA TYR A 145 6.61 -5.77 -5.38
C TYR A 145 6.17 -7.24 -5.54
N ARG A 146 7.14 -8.10 -5.85
CA ARG A 146 7.00 -9.55 -6.03
C ARG A 146 8.23 -10.24 -5.46
N ARG A 147 8.06 -11.48 -4.99
CA ARG A 147 9.13 -12.30 -4.37
C ARG A 147 10.11 -12.91 -5.38
N ASN A 148 10.48 -12.16 -6.43
CA ASN A 148 11.33 -12.61 -7.54
C ASN A 148 12.32 -11.54 -8.03
N GLY A 149 12.69 -10.61 -7.15
CA GLY A 149 13.70 -9.59 -7.42
C GLY A 149 13.17 -8.22 -7.85
N ILE A 150 11.86 -8.05 -7.99
CA ILE A 150 11.29 -6.74 -8.32
C ILE A 150 11.10 -5.91 -7.05
N PHE A 151 11.73 -4.73 -7.01
CA PHE A 151 11.65 -3.79 -5.90
C PHE A 151 11.06 -2.44 -6.32
N ALA A 152 10.26 -1.85 -5.42
CA ALA A 152 9.88 -0.45 -5.45
C ALA A 152 10.91 0.36 -4.65
N SER A 153 11.41 1.44 -5.24
CA SER A 153 12.35 2.36 -4.59
C SER A 153 11.67 3.12 -3.44
N ASP A 154 12.47 3.46 -2.44
CA ASP A 154 12.08 4.42 -1.39
C ASP A 154 11.71 5.81 -1.93
N LYS A 155 12.21 6.20 -3.10
CA LYS A 155 11.84 7.46 -3.79
C LYS A 155 10.46 7.42 -4.44
N ALA A 156 9.74 6.30 -4.37
CA ALA A 156 8.43 6.16 -4.99
C ALA A 156 7.42 7.16 -4.39
N LYS A 157 6.69 7.83 -5.28
CA LYS A 157 5.48 8.57 -4.97
C LYS A 157 4.33 7.89 -5.70
N VAL A 158 3.37 7.38 -4.94
CA VAL A 158 2.32 6.49 -5.47
C VAL A 158 0.99 7.22 -5.42
N THR A 159 0.20 7.04 -6.47
CA THR A 159 -1.20 7.47 -6.51
C THR A 159 -2.06 6.27 -6.89
N THR A 160 -3.06 5.97 -6.07
CA THR A 160 -4.02 4.87 -6.27
C THR A 160 -5.45 5.37 -6.15
#